data_AF-A0A062X539-F1
#
_entry.id   AF-A0A062X539-F1
#
_cell.length_a   1.000
_cell.length_b   1.000
_cell.length_c   1.000
_cell.angle_alpha   90.00
_cell.angle_beta   90.00
_cell.angle_gamma   90.00
#
_symmetry.space_group_name_H-M   'P 1'
#
loop_
_entity.id
_entity.type
_entity.pdbx_description
1 polymer ?
#
loop_
_entity_poly.entity_id
_entity_poly.type
_entity_poly.pdbx_seq_one_letter_code
_entity_poly.pdbx_strand_id
1 'polypeptide(L)'
;MAERGLFATTALVPLLAERGVRLSREQVYRLVTGIPERLSLATLAALCDILGCAPGDLVEPYWGRPRRADITAIPGPGVGS
;
A
#
# COMPACT_ATOMS: atom_id res chain seq x y z
N MET A 1 -0.20 0.77 14.79
CA MET A 1 -0.91 2.06 14.58
C MET A 1 -1.54 2.55 15.89
N ALA A 2 -2.57 1.86 16.42
CA ALA A 2 -3.18 2.23 17.71
C ALA A 2 -2.19 2.20 18.88
N GLU A 3 -1.31 1.20 18.93
CA GLU A 3 -0.23 1.08 19.92
C GLU A 3 0.80 2.23 19.88
N ARG A 4 0.78 3.04 18.83
CA ARG A 4 1.65 4.22 18.66
C ARG A 4 0.89 5.54 18.71
N GLY A 5 -0.35 5.53 19.22
CA GLY A 5 -1.20 6.72 19.31
C GLY A 5 -1.69 7.24 17.96
N LEU A 6 -1.54 6.46 16.87
CA LEU A 6 -2.04 6.81 15.55
C LEU A 6 -3.47 6.28 15.40
N PHE A 7 -4.44 7.15 15.64
CA PHE A 7 -5.88 6.84 15.54
C PHE A 7 -6.46 7.09 14.14
N ALA A 8 -5.71 7.75 13.26
CA ALA A 8 -6.11 8.03 11.89
C ALA A 8 -4.93 7.84 10.92
N THR A 9 -5.19 7.23 9.77
CA THR A 9 -4.18 7.02 8.72
C THR A 9 -3.67 8.33 8.13
N THR A 10 -4.47 9.39 8.16
CA THR A 10 -4.08 10.74 7.75
C THR A 10 -2.96 11.33 8.59
N ALA A 11 -2.76 10.86 9.83
CA ALA A 11 -1.64 11.28 10.69
C ALA A 11 -0.28 10.80 10.15
N LEU A 12 -0.24 9.81 9.27
CA LEU A 12 1.00 9.36 8.63
C LEU A 12 1.54 10.37 7.60
N VAL A 13 0.70 11.22 7.02
CA VAL A 13 1.11 12.17 5.96
C VAL A 13 2.26 13.09 6.42
N PRO A 14 2.15 13.84 7.54
CA PRO A 14 3.27 14.67 8.00
C PRO A 14 4.50 13.84 8.39
N LEU A 15 4.32 12.68 9.03
CA LEU A 15 5.41 11.81 9.49
C LEU A 15 6.23 11.21 8.33
N LEU A 16 5.56 10.88 7.23
CA LEU A 16 6.19 10.44 5.99
C LEU A 16 6.93 11.59 5.32
N ALA A 17 6.34 12.79 5.31
CA ALA A 17 6.96 13.97 4.71
C ALA A 17 8.26 14.39 5.42
N GLU A 18 8.32 14.25 6.76
CA GLU A 18 9.54 14.46 7.56
C GLU A 18 10.70 13.54 7.14
N ARG A 19 10.38 12.34 6.62
CA ARG A 19 11.33 11.34 6.11
C ARG A 19 11.58 11.47 4.61
N GLY A 20 11.11 12.56 3.98
CA GLY A 20 11.25 12.80 2.55
C GLY A 20 10.23 12.08 1.67
N VAL A 21 9.27 11.36 2.24
CA VAL A 21 8.22 10.63 1.51
C VAL A 21 6.96 11.49 1.44
N ARG A 22 6.76 12.17 0.30
CA ARG A 22 5.57 13.00 0.08
C ARG A 22 4.48 12.20 -0.63
N LEU A 23 3.43 11.86 0.10
CA LEU A 23 2.22 11.20 -0.43
C LEU A 23 0.99 12.05 -0.15
N SER A 24 -0.01 11.99 -1.04
CA SER A 24 -1.33 12.57 -0.80
C SER A 24 -2.10 11.76 0.25
N ARG A 25 -3.16 12.36 0.83
CA ARG A 25 -4.03 11.65 1.78
C ARG A 25 -4.65 10.40 1.16
N GLU A 26 -5.15 10.48 -0.07
CA GLU A 26 -5.70 9.33 -0.80
C GLU A 26 -4.65 8.24 -1.04
N GLN A 27 -3.40 8.60 -1.35
CA GLN A 27 -2.33 7.64 -1.52
C GLN A 27 -2.03 6.89 -0.22
N VAL A 28 -1.93 7.62 0.89
CA VAL A 28 -1.75 7.02 2.23
C VAL A 28 -2.95 6.16 2.61
N TYR A 29 -4.17 6.62 2.34
CA TYR A 29 -5.38 5.86 2.61
C TYR A 29 -5.36 4.53 1.86
N ARG A 30 -5.15 4.53 0.54
CA ARG A 30 -5.07 3.30 -0.27
C ARG A 30 -3.98 2.34 0.18
N LEU A 31 -2.85 2.87 0.65
CA LEU A 31 -1.74 2.07 1.16
C LEU A 31 -2.10 1.33 2.44
N VAL A 32 -2.95 1.91 3.30
CA VAL A 32 -3.32 1.31 4.59
C VAL A 32 -4.61 0.50 4.52
N THR A 33 -5.56 0.84 3.65
CA THR A 33 -6.86 0.16 3.57
C THR A 33 -6.94 -0.95 2.53
N GLY A 34 -5.91 -1.14 1.71
CA GLY A 34 -5.88 -2.16 0.65
C GLY A 34 -4.47 -2.63 0.33
N ILE A 35 -4.36 -3.55 -0.63
CA ILE A 35 -3.06 -4.03 -1.13
C ILE A 35 -2.61 -3.07 -2.24
N PRO A 36 -1.56 -2.26 -2.04
CA PRO A 36 -1.07 -1.37 -3.08
C PRO A 36 -0.39 -2.17 -4.20
N GLU A 37 -0.61 -1.77 -5.46
CA GLU A 37 0.08 -2.39 -6.61
C GLU A 37 1.58 -2.08 -6.62
N ARG A 38 1.97 -0.92 -6.09
CA ARG A 38 3.35 -0.43 -6.07
C ARG A 38 3.64 0.22 -4.73
N LEU A 39 4.72 -0.23 -4.11
CA LEU A 39 5.29 0.33 -2.90
C LEU A 39 6.76 0.65 -3.17
N SER A 40 7.21 1.86 -2.81
CA SER A 40 8.63 2.19 -2.87
C SER A 40 9.35 1.71 -1.62
N LEU A 41 10.63 1.32 -1.73
CA LEU A 41 11.43 0.95 -0.56
C LEU A 41 11.60 2.11 0.43
N ALA A 42 11.67 3.36 -0.04
CA ALA A 42 11.72 4.52 0.83
C ALA A 42 10.43 4.66 1.67
N THR A 43 9.27 4.43 1.07
CA THR A 43 7.99 4.40 1.79
C THR A 43 7.95 3.27 2.81
N LEU A 44 8.40 2.07 2.44
CA LEU A 44 8.45 0.93 3.36
C LEU A 44 9.34 1.24 4.57
N ALA A 45 10.57 1.72 4.33
CA ALA A 45 11.51 2.06 5.40
C ALA A 45 10.96 3.16 6.32
N ALA A 46 10.32 4.18 5.75
CA ALA A 46 9.70 5.24 6.54
C ALA A 46 8.54 4.72 7.40
N LEU A 47 7.71 3.81 6.86
CA LEU A 47 6.65 3.15 7.63
C LEU A 47 7.23 2.28 8.75
N CYS A 48 8.26 1.49 8.47
CA CYS A 48 8.97 0.71 9.49
C CYS A 48 9.51 1.59 10.61
N ASP A 49 10.07 2.76 10.30
CA ASP A 49 10.60 3.70 11.30
C ASP A 49 9.47 4.36 12.12
N ILE A 50 8.41 4.85 11.46
CA ILE A 50 7.24 5.44 12.11
C ILE A 50 6.54 4.42 13.02
N LEU A 51 6.41 3.19 12.54
CA LEU A 51 5.74 2.09 13.23
C LEU A 51 6.69 1.27 14.10
N GLY A 52 7.99 1.59 14.10
CA GLY A 52 9.10 0.87 14.73
C GLY A 52 8.92 -0.64 14.72
N CYS A 53 8.68 -1.17 13.52
CA CYS A 53 8.52 -2.58 13.24
C CYS A 53 9.51 -2.99 12.15
N ALA A 54 9.74 -4.28 12.01
CA ALA A 54 10.55 -4.83 10.92
C ALA A 54 9.73 -4.82 9.62
N PRO A 55 10.38 -4.84 8.44
CA PRO A 55 9.67 -4.96 7.16
C PRO A 55 8.82 -6.23 7.08
N GLY A 56 9.24 -7.34 7.71
CA GLY A 56 8.46 -8.57 7.78
C GLY A 56 7.14 -8.44 8.55
N ASP A 57 7.00 -7.42 9.41
CA ASP A 57 5.74 -7.15 10.10
C ASP A 57 4.72 -6.42 9.19
N LEU A 58 5.19 -5.84 8.07
CA LEU A 58 4.39 -5.08 7.11
C LEU A 58 4.17 -5.82 5.80
N VAL A 59 5.16 -6.60 5.35
CA VAL A 59 5.13 -7.32 4.08
C VAL A 59 5.55 -8.77 4.28
N GLU A 60 4.76 -9.69 3.74
CA GLU A 60 5.10 -11.10 3.68
C GLU A 60 5.75 -11.42 2.33
N PRO A 61 7.04 -11.80 2.28
CA PRO A 61 7.68 -12.19 1.03
C PRO A 61 6.99 -13.41 0.42
N TYR A 62 6.50 -13.26 -0.80
CA TYR A 62 5.86 -14.35 -1.53
C TYR A 62 6.85 -15.07 -2.45
N TRP A 63 7.09 -16.35 -2.19
CA TRP A 63 7.92 -17.23 -3.04
C TRP A 63 7.08 -18.06 -4.01
N GLY A 64 6.26 -17.41 -4.83
CA GLY A 64 5.50 -18.07 -5.90
C GLY A 64 5.48 -17.24 -7.17
N ARG A 65 5.16 -17.87 -8.32
CA ARG A 65 5.01 -17.13 -9.59
C ARG A 65 3.94 -16.04 -9.39
N PRO A 66 4.17 -14.79 -9.83
CA PRO A 66 3.17 -13.76 -9.73
C PRO A 66 1.92 -14.24 -10.48
N ARG A 67 0.77 -14.23 -9.80
CA ARG A 67 -0.52 -14.39 -10.50
C ARG A 67 -0.60 -13.24 -11.50
N ARG A 68 -0.63 -13.57 -12.80
CA ARG A 68 -1.05 -12.59 -13.80
C ARG A 68 -2.43 -12.12 -13.35
N ALA A 69 -2.57 -10.82 -13.08
CA ALA A 69 -3.89 -10.23 -12.89
C ALA A 69 -4.69 -10.50 -14.16
N ASP A 70 -5.89 -11.06 -14.01
CA ASP A 70 -6.82 -11.28 -15.11
C ASP A 70 -7.30 -9.91 -15.63
N ILE A 71 -6.57 -9.36 -16.59
CA ILE A 71 -6.94 -8.12 -17.30
C ILE A 71 -8.07 -8.37 -18.33
N THR A 72 -8.54 -9.61 -18.48
CA THR A 72 -9.55 -9.96 -19.49
C THR A 72 -10.95 -10.08 -18.88
N ALA A 73 -11.56 -8.94 -18.56
CA ALA A 73 -13.01 -8.81 -18.59
C ALA A 73 -13.38 -7.63 -19.50
N ILE A 74 -13.14 -7.81 -20.81
CA ILE A 74 -13.84 -7.03 -21.83
C ILE A 74 -15.04 -7.89 -22.24
N PRO A 75 -16.29 -7.55 -21.86
CA PRO A 75 -17.44 -8.25 -22.39
C PRO A 75 -17.52 -7.94 -23.89
N GLY A 76 -17.36 -8.97 -24.73
CA GLY A 76 -17.57 -8.84 -26.17
C GLY A 76 -19.05 -8.56 -26.49
N PRO A 77 -19.37 -7.85 -27.59
CA PRO A 77 -20.74 -7.61 -27.97
C PRO A 77 -21.35 -8.93 -28.48
N GLY A 78 -22.29 -9.49 -27.71
CA GLY A 78 -23.12 -10.60 -28.17
C GLY A 78 -24.14 -10.10 -29.18
N VAL A 79 -23.81 -10.22 -30.47
CA VAL A 79 -24.76 -10.16 -31.58
C VAL A 79 -25.14 -11.58 -32.02
N GLY A 80 -26.44 -11.81 -32.22
CA GLY A 80 -26.93 -12.80 -33.18
C GLY A 80 -27.48 -14.12 -32.63
N SER A 81 -28.79 -14.16 -32.43
CA SER A 81 -29.68 -15.00 -33.24
C SER A 81 -31.03 -14.31 -33.36
#